data_AF-U6MK62-F1
#
_entry.id   AF-U6MK62-F1
#
_cell.length_a   1.000
_cell.length_b   1.000
_cell.length_c   1.000
_cell.angle_alpha   90.00
_cell.angle_beta   90.00
_cell.angle_gamma   90.00
#
_symmetry.space_group_name_H-M   'P 1'
#
loop_
_entity.id
_entity.type
_entity.pdbx_description
1 polymer ?
#
loop_
_entity_poly.entity_id
_entity_poly.type
_entity_poly.pdbx_seq_one_letter_code
_entity_poly.pdbx_strand_id
1 'polypeptide(L)'
;MEDVQRELVDFRGWGISVMEMSHRGPHFKKVLQEAKEAATRFLEIPQTHNLLFMSGGATAQFAAEALNLLTPEFSRADYAITGYWSKYAMKEASMYGETKAVTDAAAKDYLEIDPVETWEMSDKGGEHQQQQQDLQQQQQEQQQQQQEQQQQQFTKVCLWVSLQLERRRTSALLE
;
A
#
# COMPACT_ATOMS: atom_id res chain seq x y z
N MET A 1 5.95 29.73 27.38
CA MET A 1 6.22 30.76 26.34
C MET A 1 7.41 31.64 26.71
N GLU A 2 7.67 31.91 27.99
CA GLU A 2 8.80 32.73 28.45
C GLU A 2 10.17 32.19 28.01
N ASP A 3 10.38 30.87 28.04
CA ASP A 3 11.64 30.26 27.57
C ASP A 3 11.88 30.47 26.07
N VAL A 4 10.83 30.30 25.25
CA VAL A 4 10.90 30.55 23.81
C VAL A 4 11.25 32.01 23.54
N GLN A 5 10.63 32.95 24.27
CA GLN A 5 10.93 34.38 24.12
C GLN A 5 12.39 34.70 24.44
N ARG A 6 12.93 34.12 25.52
CA ARG A 6 14.33 34.30 25.92
C ARG A 6 15.32 33.75 24.91
N GLU A 7 15.04 32.57 24.35
CA GLU A 7 15.94 31.85 23.44
C GLU A 7 15.71 32.18 21.96
N LEU A 8 14.72 33.02 21.63
CA LEU A 8 14.37 33.29 20.24
C LEU A 8 15.51 33.93 19.45
N VAL A 9 16.25 34.85 20.08
CA VAL A 9 17.34 35.60 19.42
C VAL A 9 18.65 34.81 19.45
N ASP A 10 18.90 34.10 20.54
CA ASP A 10 20.06 33.23 20.69
C ASP A 10 19.63 31.91 21.32
N PHE A 11 19.44 30.90 20.47
CA PHE A 11 18.96 29.60 20.92
C PHE A 11 20.10 28.84 21.59
N ARG A 12 19.96 28.57 22.89
CA ARG A 12 20.93 27.82 23.71
C ARG A 12 22.36 28.38 23.67
N GLY A 13 22.53 29.67 23.41
CA GLY A 13 23.86 30.31 23.35
C GLY A 13 24.69 29.95 22.11
N TRP A 14 24.04 29.49 21.03
CA TRP A 14 24.71 29.15 19.78
C TRP A 14 24.99 30.36 18.87
N GLY A 15 24.55 31.55 19.29
CA GLY A 15 24.72 32.80 18.55
C GLY A 15 23.81 32.91 17.32
N ILE A 16 22.79 32.06 17.21
CA ILE A 16 21.84 32.02 16.09
C ILE A 16 20.42 31.71 16.60
N SER A 17 19.40 32.28 15.96
CA SER A 17 18.01 31.93 16.24
C SER A 17 17.68 30.53 15.72
N VAL A 18 16.74 29.83 16.38
CA VAL A 18 16.17 28.58 15.87
C VAL A 18 15.53 28.74 14.48
N MET A 19 15.00 29.93 14.17
CA MET A 19 14.38 30.23 12.88
C MET A 19 15.40 30.42 11.75
N GLU A 20 16.66 30.68 12.09
CA GLU A 20 17.75 30.95 11.15
C GLU A 20 18.65 29.72 10.94
N MET A 21 18.42 28.65 11.72
CA MET A 21 19.21 27.42 11.62
C MET A 21 19.00 26.72 10.28
N SER A 22 20.11 26.24 9.72
CA SER A 22 20.02 25.29 8.61
C SER A 22 19.40 23.97 9.09
N HIS A 23 18.33 23.54 8.42
CA HIS A 23 17.66 22.25 8.68
C HIS A 23 18.57 21.02 8.46
N ARG A 24 19.70 21.19 7.74
CA ARG A 24 20.71 20.12 7.56
C ARG A 24 21.87 20.23 8.53
N GLY A 25 21.97 21.34 9.27
CA GLY A 25 23.04 21.61 10.21
C GLY A 25 22.98 20.74 11.47
N PRO A 26 24.10 20.60 12.18
CA PRO A 26 24.17 19.77 13.39
C PRO A 26 23.26 20.29 14.51
N HIS A 27 23.10 21.61 14.63
CA HIS A 27 22.22 22.25 15.61
C HIS A 27 20.75 21.83 15.45
N PHE A 28 20.19 21.97 14.25
CA PHE A 28 18.81 21.57 13.98
C PHE A 28 18.62 20.05 14.11
N LYS A 29 19.56 19.24 13.61
CA LYS A 29 19.50 17.78 13.76
C LYS A 29 19.42 17.35 15.22
N LYS A 30 20.14 18.04 16.11
CA LYS A 30 20.07 17.79 17.56
C LYS A 30 18.68 18.10 18.11
N VAL A 31 18.11 19.26 17.79
CA VAL A 31 16.75 19.65 18.20
C VAL A 31 15.70 18.65 17.68
N LEU A 32 15.81 18.26 16.42
CA LEU A 32 14.91 17.28 15.81
C LEU A 32 14.98 15.93 16.51
N GLN A 33 16.19 15.45 16.81
CA GLN A 33 16.40 14.17 17.49
C GLN A 33 15.83 14.21 18.92
N GLU A 34 16.09 15.28 19.67
CA GLU A 34 15.53 15.47 21.01
C GLU A 34 13.99 15.47 20.98
N ALA A 35 13.37 16.13 19.98
CA ALA A 35 11.93 16.14 19.80
C ALA A 35 11.36 14.74 19.45
N LYS A 36 12.03 13.99 18.57
CA LYS A 36 11.65 12.61 18.25
C LYS A 36 11.68 11.73 19.49
N GLU A 37 12.79 11.77 20.24
CA GLU A 37 12.94 10.96 21.43
C GLU A 37 11.94 11.31 22.52
N ALA A 38 11.64 12.60 22.71
CA ALA A 38 10.61 13.04 23.64
C ALA A 38 9.23 12.49 23.26
N ALA A 39 8.85 12.59 21.98
CA ALA A 39 7.58 12.07 21.48
C ALA A 39 7.49 10.54 21.58
N THR A 40 8.55 9.82 21.17
CA THR A 40 8.63 8.35 21.29
C THR A 40 8.48 7.89 22.73
N ARG A 41 9.14 8.56 23.69
CA ARG A 41 9.02 8.23 25.12
C ARG A 41 7.63 8.53 25.67
N PHE A 42 7.06 9.69 25.33
CA PHE A 42 5.78 10.13 25.87
C PHE A 42 4.60 9.30 25.35
N LEU A 43 4.64 8.91 24.07
CA LEU A 43 3.58 8.11 23.41
C LEU A 43 3.88 6.60 23.41
N GLU A 44 4.97 6.17 24.05
CA GLU A 44 5.40 4.76 24.11
C GLU A 44 5.47 4.07 22.73
N ILE A 45 5.98 4.79 21.72
CA ILE A 45 5.97 4.32 20.33
C ILE A 45 6.94 3.14 20.17
N PRO A 46 6.48 1.97 19.65
CA PRO A 46 7.34 0.81 19.46
C PRO A 46 8.32 1.02 18.29
N GLN A 47 9.43 0.28 18.31
CA GLN A 47 10.51 0.35 17.31
C GLN A 47 10.06 -0.05 15.89
N THR A 48 8.87 -0.61 15.73
CA THR A 48 8.28 -0.95 14.44
C THR A 48 7.75 0.27 13.68
N HIS A 49 7.64 1.44 14.32
CA HIS A 49 7.05 2.64 13.73
C HIS A 49 8.08 3.75 13.53
N ASN A 50 7.88 4.54 12.48
CA ASN A 50 8.68 5.72 12.18
C ASN A 50 7.94 6.99 12.57
N LEU A 51 8.64 7.94 13.21
CA LEU A 51 8.10 9.27 13.52
C LEU A 51 8.48 10.29 12.45
N LEU A 52 7.46 10.88 11.83
CA LEU A 52 7.57 11.89 10.79
C LEU A 52 6.99 13.23 11.27
N PHE A 53 7.68 14.33 10.94
CA PHE A 53 7.14 15.68 11.09
C PHE A 53 6.77 16.19 9.70
N MET A 54 5.48 16.46 9.49
CA MET A 54 4.93 16.84 8.20
C MET A 54 4.22 18.20 8.30
N SER A 55 4.31 18.99 7.22
CA SER A 55 3.54 20.22 7.06
C SER A 55 2.13 19.92 6.56
N GLY A 56 1.27 20.95 6.52
CA GLY A 56 -0.11 20.84 6.02
C GLY A 56 -1.15 20.45 7.09
N GLY A 57 -0.72 20.09 8.30
CA GLY A 57 -1.61 19.76 9.41
C GLY A 57 -2.41 18.48 9.19
N ALA A 58 -3.37 18.21 10.08
CA ALA A 58 -4.19 16.99 10.03
C ALA A 58 -5.02 16.88 8.76
N THR A 59 -5.55 17.99 8.24
CA THR A 59 -6.38 18.00 7.02
C THR A 59 -5.60 17.53 5.79
N ALA A 60 -4.33 17.90 5.66
CA ALA A 60 -3.49 17.39 4.56
C ALA A 60 -3.25 15.88 4.68
N GLN A 61 -3.29 15.33 5.90
CA GLN A 61 -3.12 13.89 6.10
C GLN A 61 -4.34 13.08 5.64
N PHE A 62 -5.54 13.65 5.59
CA PHE A 62 -6.72 12.95 5.02
C PHE A 62 -6.52 12.56 3.55
N ALA A 63 -5.86 13.41 2.77
CA ALA A 63 -5.46 13.08 1.41
C ALA A 63 -4.21 12.21 1.38
N ALA A 64 -3.22 12.51 2.24
CA ALA A 64 -1.95 11.78 2.25
C ALA A 64 -2.12 10.30 2.62
N GLU A 65 -2.97 9.97 3.58
CA GLU A 65 -3.24 8.58 3.98
C GLU A 65 -3.85 7.80 2.81
N ALA A 66 -4.86 8.37 2.14
CA ALA A 66 -5.48 7.77 0.98
C ALA A 66 -4.46 7.54 -0.16
N LEU A 67 -3.66 8.56 -0.50
CA LEU A 67 -2.65 8.47 -1.56
C LEU A 67 -1.51 7.47 -1.28
N ASN A 68 -1.18 7.22 -0.01
CA ASN A 68 -0.11 6.29 0.35
C ASN A 68 -0.61 4.86 0.61
N LEU A 69 -1.85 4.71 1.08
CA LEU A 69 -2.39 3.42 1.55
C LEU A 69 -3.37 2.78 0.56
N LEU A 70 -4.10 3.57 -0.23
CA LEU A 70 -4.94 3.02 -1.29
C LEU A 70 -4.05 2.61 -2.45
N THR A 71 -3.96 1.30 -2.66
CA THR A 71 -3.24 0.70 -3.79
C THR A 71 -4.20 -0.15 -4.60
N PRO A 72 -3.83 -0.64 -5.80
CA PRO A 72 -4.64 -1.59 -6.54
C PRO A 72 -4.99 -2.84 -5.71
N GLU A 73 -4.11 -3.28 -4.82
CA GLU A 73 -4.33 -4.43 -3.93
C GLU A 73 -5.24 -4.08 -2.73
N PHE A 74 -5.20 -2.82 -2.29
CA PHE A 74 -6.01 -2.27 -1.20
C PHE A 74 -6.86 -1.12 -1.73
N SER A 75 -7.81 -1.46 -2.61
CA SER A 75 -8.57 -0.49 -3.41
C SER A 75 -9.68 0.24 -2.65
N ARG A 76 -9.97 -0.20 -1.41
CA ARG A 76 -11.02 0.35 -0.56
C ARG A 76 -10.51 0.68 0.85
N ALA A 77 -10.92 1.83 1.36
CA ALA A 77 -10.68 2.26 2.73
C ALA A 77 -11.97 2.34 3.55
N ASP A 78 -11.95 1.70 4.71
CA ASP A 78 -13.05 1.69 5.67
C ASP A 78 -12.89 2.82 6.70
N TYR A 79 -13.95 3.59 6.93
CA TYR A 79 -13.99 4.72 7.86
C TYR A 79 -15.08 4.56 8.92
N ALA A 80 -14.74 4.82 10.18
CA ALA A 80 -15.71 4.96 11.26
C ALA A 80 -16.13 6.43 11.39
N ILE A 81 -17.41 6.73 11.12
CA ILE A 81 -17.91 8.11 11.14
C ILE A 81 -18.43 8.45 12.54
N THR A 82 -17.63 9.24 13.24
CA THR A 82 -17.80 9.59 14.66
C THR A 82 -18.00 11.09 14.87
N GLY A 83 -17.98 11.89 13.81
CA GLY A 83 -18.21 13.32 13.88
C GLY A 83 -17.71 14.05 12.64
N TYR A 84 -17.44 15.35 12.80
CA TYR A 84 -17.07 16.23 11.70
C TYR A 84 -15.76 15.81 11.00
N TRP A 85 -14.73 15.49 11.78
CA TRP A 85 -13.40 15.19 11.24
C TRP A 85 -13.34 13.87 10.46
N SER A 86 -13.94 12.81 10.99
CA SER A 86 -14.00 11.50 10.31
C SER A 86 -14.85 11.56 9.03
N LYS A 87 -15.94 12.32 9.05
CA LYS A 87 -16.73 12.60 7.83
C LYS A 87 -15.91 13.35 6.77
N TYR A 88 -15.12 14.34 7.19
CA TYR A 88 -14.28 15.10 6.25
C TYR A 88 -13.11 14.25 5.73
N ALA A 89 -12.52 13.41 6.57
CA ALA A 89 -11.47 12.48 6.18
C ALA A 89 -11.95 11.49 5.11
N MET A 90 -13.09 10.82 5.35
CA MET A 90 -13.70 9.94 4.35
C MET A 90 -14.04 10.68 3.06
N LYS A 91 -14.61 11.88 3.16
CA LYS A 91 -14.92 12.71 1.99
C LYS A 91 -13.67 13.00 1.18
N GLU A 92 -12.56 13.37 1.81
CA GLU A 92 -11.30 13.64 1.14
C GLU A 92 -10.75 12.39 0.46
N ALA A 93 -10.72 11.26 1.19
CA ALA A 93 -10.24 9.99 0.68
C ALA A 93 -11.06 9.44 -0.51
N SER A 94 -12.36 9.73 -0.56
CA SER A 94 -13.24 9.31 -1.67
C SER A 94 -12.84 9.90 -3.03
N MET A 95 -12.00 10.94 -3.05
CA MET A 95 -11.46 11.49 -4.31
C MET A 95 -10.34 10.62 -4.90
N TYR A 96 -9.75 9.72 -4.11
CA TYR A 96 -8.56 8.94 -4.49
C TYR A 96 -8.83 7.43 -4.61
N GLY A 97 -9.95 6.94 -4.08
CA GLY A 97 -10.36 5.55 -4.23
C GLY A 97 -11.69 5.25 -3.56
N GLU A 98 -12.03 3.96 -3.46
CA GLU A 98 -13.31 3.56 -2.87
C GLU A 98 -13.28 3.72 -1.35
N THR A 99 -14.37 4.21 -0.78
CA THR A 99 -14.49 4.38 0.68
C THR A 99 -15.83 3.82 1.17
N LYS A 100 -15.82 3.24 2.37
CA LYS A 100 -17.01 2.71 3.03
C LYS A 100 -17.09 3.23 4.45
N ALA A 101 -18.26 3.73 4.84
CA ALA A 101 -18.55 3.98 6.26
C ALA A 101 -18.94 2.65 6.92
N VAL A 102 -18.15 2.19 7.89
CA VAL A 102 -18.43 0.93 8.62
C VAL A 102 -19.34 1.14 9.82
N THR A 103 -19.45 2.38 10.29
CA THR A 103 -20.41 2.86 11.29
C THR A 103 -20.61 4.36 11.08
N ASP A 104 -21.80 4.88 11.43
CA ASP A 104 -22.08 6.31 11.51
C ASP A 104 -22.86 6.62 12.79
N ALA A 105 -22.18 7.30 13.72
CA ALA A 105 -22.73 7.70 15.01
C ALA A 105 -23.73 8.88 14.91
N ALA A 106 -24.10 9.33 13.71
CA ALA A 106 -25.11 10.37 13.50
C ALA A 106 -26.45 10.03 14.18
N ALA A 107 -26.86 8.75 14.20
CA ALA A 107 -28.10 8.33 14.84
C ALA A 107 -28.08 8.50 16.37
N LYS A 108 -26.89 8.64 16.98
CA LYS A 108 -26.67 8.84 18.42
C LYS A 108 -26.05 10.21 18.72
N ASP A 109 -26.29 11.19 17.85
CA ASP A 109 -25.77 12.57 17.97
C ASP A 109 -24.24 12.65 18.17
N TYR A 110 -23.49 11.65 17.68
CA TYR A 110 -22.03 11.54 17.85
C TYR A 110 -21.56 11.44 19.32
N LEU A 111 -22.45 11.09 20.26
CA LEU A 111 -22.12 10.94 21.68
C LEU A 111 -21.70 9.52 22.05
N GLU A 112 -22.02 8.54 21.22
CA GLU A 112 -21.74 7.13 21.44
C GLU A 112 -21.36 6.47 20.10
N ILE A 113 -20.42 5.54 20.15
CA ILE A 113 -19.95 4.77 19.00
C ILE A 113 -20.31 3.31 19.25
N ASP A 114 -20.85 2.64 18.22
CA ASP A 114 -21.15 1.21 18.33
C ASP A 114 -19.88 0.38 18.58
N PRO A 115 -19.97 -0.75 19.31
CA PRO A 115 -18.83 -1.65 19.50
C PRO A 115 -18.23 -2.10 18.17
N VAL A 116 -16.91 -2.25 18.10
CA VAL A 116 -16.19 -2.57 16.85
C VAL A 116 -16.66 -3.90 16.25
N GLU A 117 -17.15 -4.81 17.08
CA GLU A 117 -17.67 -6.11 16.70
C GLU A 117 -18.94 -6.03 15.83
N THR A 118 -19.68 -4.91 15.88
CA THR A 118 -20.86 -4.70 15.04
C THR A 118 -20.55 -4.01 13.72
N TRP A 119 -19.29 -3.61 13.50
CA TRP A 119 -18.90 -2.86 12.30
C TRP A 119 -18.80 -3.80 11.11
N GLU A 120 -19.44 -3.43 10.01
CA GLU A 120 -19.35 -4.18 8.76
C GLU A 120 -18.08 -3.82 7.99
N MET A 121 -16.95 -4.39 8.40
CA MET A 121 -15.66 -4.21 7.73
C MET A 121 -15.67 -4.83 6.32
N SER A 122 -14.92 -4.24 5.40
CA SER A 122 -14.66 -4.81 4.08
C SER A 122 -13.66 -5.97 4.20
N ASP A 123 -13.80 -6.98 3.34
CA ASP A 123 -12.84 -8.09 3.27
C ASP A 123 -11.44 -7.56 2.94
N LYS A 124 -10.42 -8.10 3.60
CA LYS A 124 -9.01 -7.67 3.47
C LYS A 124 -8.46 -7.98 2.07
N GLY A 125 -8.77 -7.18 1.06
CA GLY A 125 -8.17 -7.25 -0.29
C GLY A 125 -8.19 -8.63 -0.96
N GLY A 126 -9.03 -9.56 -0.47
CA GLY A 126 -8.99 -10.98 -0.87
C GLY A 126 -9.37 -11.17 -2.34
N GLU A 127 -10.23 -10.29 -2.87
CA GLU A 127 -10.68 -10.33 -4.27
C GLU A 127 -9.52 -10.11 -5.25
N HIS A 128 -8.59 -9.18 -4.97
CA HIS A 128 -7.44 -8.94 -5.84
C HIS A 128 -6.39 -10.05 -5.74
N GLN A 129 -6.21 -10.67 -4.56
CA GLN A 129 -5.34 -11.84 -4.42
C GLN A 129 -5.90 -13.04 -5.18
N GLN A 130 -7.21 -13.29 -5.08
CA GLN A 130 -7.89 -14.35 -5.82
C GLN A 130 -7.78 -14.11 -7.33
N GLN A 131 -8.03 -12.88 -7.78
CA GLN A 131 -7.97 -12.55 -9.21
C GLN A 131 -6.54 -12.66 -9.77
N GLN A 132 -5.51 -12.29 -9.01
CA GLN A 132 -4.10 -12.51 -9.40
C GLN A 132 -3.73 -13.99 -9.45
N GLN A 133 -4.23 -14.80 -8.51
CA GLN A 133 -4.04 -16.25 -8.51
C GLN A 133 -4.73 -16.89 -9.73
N ASP A 134 -5.97 -16.49 -10.02
CA ASP A 134 -6.73 -16.97 -11.17
C ASP A 134 -6.03 -16.58 -12.50
N LEU A 135 -5.50 -15.35 -12.59
CA LEU A 135 -4.70 -14.90 -13.74
C LEU A 135 -3.41 -15.68 -13.91
N GLN A 136 -2.69 -15.97 -12.82
CA GLN A 136 -1.48 -16.82 -12.86
C GLN A 136 -1.82 -18.25 -13.28
N GLN A 137 -2.92 -18.81 -12.78
CA GLN A 137 -3.37 -20.15 -13.13
C GLN A 137 -3.76 -20.24 -14.61
N GLN A 138 -4.48 -19.25 -15.14
CA GLN A 138 -4.80 -19.18 -16.58
C GLN A 138 -3.54 -19.07 -17.46
N GLN A 139 -2.53 -18.31 -17.03
CA GLN A 139 -1.27 -18.22 -17.76
C GLN A 139 -0.50 -19.55 -17.76
N GLN A 140 -0.51 -20.27 -16.64
CA GLN A 140 0.11 -21.60 -16.55
C GLN A 140 -0.61 -22.62 -17.43
N GLU A 141 -1.94 -22.63 -17.44
CA GLU A 141 -2.73 -23.52 -18.30
C GLU A 141 -2.48 -23.23 -19.78
N GLN A 142 -2.41 -21.95 -20.18
CA GLN A 142 -2.07 -21.57 -21.56
C GLN A 142 -0.65 -22.02 -21.95
N GLN A 143 0.33 -21.90 -21.06
CA GLN A 143 1.68 -22.39 -21.30
C GLN A 143 1.73 -23.91 -21.45
N GLN A 144 0.99 -24.64 -20.60
CA GLN A 144 0.90 -26.09 -20.68
C GLN A 144 0.24 -26.56 -21.98
N GLN A 145 -0.85 -25.92 -22.40
CA GLN A 145 -1.49 -26.21 -23.69
C GLN A 145 -0.56 -25.93 -24.87
N GLN A 146 0.22 -24.84 -24.83
CA GLN A 146 1.22 -24.56 -25.86
C GLN A 146 2.32 -25.64 -25.88
N GLN A 147 2.80 -26.09 -24.72
CA GLN A 147 3.79 -27.17 -24.65
C GLN A 147 3.23 -28.48 -25.19
N GLU A 148 2.00 -28.86 -24.84
CA GLU A 148 1.34 -30.06 -25.37
C GLU A 148 1.16 -29.97 -26.89
N GLN A 149 0.74 -28.82 -27.41
CA GLN A 149 0.66 -28.60 -28.86
C GLN A 149 2.03 -28.75 -29.52
N GLN A 150 3.10 -28.18 -28.95
CA GLN A 150 4.46 -28.34 -29.48
C GLN A 150 4.90 -29.80 -29.47
N GLN A 151 4.63 -30.56 -28.40
CA GLN A 151 4.91 -31.98 -28.33
C GLN A 151 4.15 -32.76 -29.42
N GLN A 152 2.86 -32.50 -29.59
CA GLN A 152 2.07 -33.14 -30.65
C GLN A 152 2.59 -32.83 -32.05
N GLN A 153 2.99 -31.58 -32.32
CA GLN A 153 3.59 -31.20 -33.59
C GLN A 153 4.91 -31.95 -33.80
N PHE A 154 5.76 -32.03 -32.78
CA PHE A 154 7.01 -32.78 -32.83
C PHE A 154 6.76 -34.27 -33.11
N THR A 155 5.83 -34.91 -32.40
CA THR A 155 5.45 -36.31 -32.63
C THR A 155 4.92 -36.54 -34.05
N LYS A 156 4.08 -35.63 -34.58
CA LYS A 156 3.58 -35.70 -35.97
C LYS A 156 4.73 -35.61 -36.98
N VAL A 157 5.69 -34.72 -36.78
CA VAL A 157 6.87 -34.59 -37.64
C VAL A 157 7.71 -35.88 -37.58
N CYS A 158 7.98 -36.40 -36.38
CA CYS A 158 8.71 -37.67 -36.22
C CYS A 158 8.01 -38.84 -36.93
N LEU A 159 6.70 -39.01 -36.72
CA LEU A 159 5.91 -40.05 -37.39
C LEU A 159 5.94 -39.89 -38.91
N TRP A 160 5.81 -38.65 -39.41
CA TRP A 160 5.89 -38.37 -40.84
C TRP A 160 7.26 -38.73 -41.42
N VAL A 161 8.37 -38.37 -40.74
CA VAL A 161 9.73 -38.75 -41.15
C VAL A 161 9.90 -40.27 -41.15
N SER A 162 9.45 -40.96 -40.10
CA SER A 162 9.49 -42.44 -40.02
C SER A 162 8.71 -43.09 -41.19
N LEU A 163 7.49 -42.63 -41.46
CA LEU A 163 6.66 -43.10 -42.58
C LEU A 163 7.32 -42.87 -43.94
N GLN A 164 8.01 -41.73 -44.13
CA GLN A 164 8.73 -41.43 -45.36
C GLN A 164 9.96 -42.34 -45.55
N LEU A 165 10.72 -42.58 -44.48
CA LEU A 165 11.85 -43.52 -44.51
C LEU A 165 11.38 -44.95 -44.81
N GLU A 166 10.27 -45.37 -44.21
CA GLU A 166 9.70 -46.70 -44.44
C GLU A 166 9.20 -46.87 -45.89
N ARG A 167 8.50 -45.87 -46.45
CA ARG A 167 8.10 -45.87 -47.87
C ARG A 167 9.29 -45.97 -48.81
N ARG A 168 10.37 -45.22 -48.55
CA ARG A 168 11.61 -45.29 -49.35
C ARG A 168 12.24 -46.67 -49.28
N ARG A 169 12.28 -47.28 -48.08
CA ARG A 169 12.80 -48.63 -47.87
C ARG A 169 11.98 -49.68 -48.62
N THR A 170 10.64 -49.61 -48.58
CA THR A 170 9.78 -50.55 -49.32
C THR A 170 9.90 -50.38 -50.84
N SER A 171 10.08 -49.13 -51.32
CA SER A 171 10.29 -48.87 -52.75
C SER A 171 11.60 -49.48 -53.25
N ALA A 172 12.67 -49.45 -52.44
CA ALA A 172 13.96 -50.03 -52.78
C ALA A 172 14.02 -51.57 -52.73
N LEU A 173 12.98 -52.24 -52.19
CA LEU A 173 12.87 -53.70 -52.13
C LEU A 173 12.02 -54.29 -53.27
N LEU A 174 11.37 -53.45 -54.08
CA LEU A 174 10.49 -53.83 -55.19
C LEU A 174 11.13 -53.65 -56.58
N GLU A 175 12.40 -53.22 -56.63
CA GLU A 175 13.28 -53.20 -57.81
C GLU A 175 14.27 -54.36 -57.75
#